data_AF-A0A453F5T0-F1
#
_entry.id   AF-A0A453F5T0-F1
#
_cell.length_a   1.000
_cell.length_b   1.000
_cell.length_c   1.000
_cell.angle_alpha   90.00
_cell.angle_beta   90.00
_cell.angle_gamma   90.00
#
_symmetry.space_group_name_H-M   'P 1'
#
loop_
_entity.id
_entity.type
_entity.pdbx_description
1 polymer ?
#
loop_
_entity_poly.entity_id
_entity_poly.type
_entity_poly.pdbx_seq_one_letter_code
_entity_poly.pdbx_strand_id
1 'polypeptide(L)'
;MAEMQHVVKVEEGRPAADGRPSVGPTYRSAFARDGFLAPVDGLDSCYDIFRMAVEKYPNNRMLGHRAIVDGKAGAYVWRTYKEVFDIANKIGNSIRSCGLTKGSRCGIYGANSPEWIITMEACNAHGVYCVPLYDTL
;
A
#
# COMPACT_ATOMS: atom_id res chain seq x y z
N MET A 1 30.03 -6.42 15.81
CA MET A 1 29.08 -6.86 14.75
C MET A 1 29.48 -6.12 13.48
N ALA A 2 29.69 -6.83 12.37
CA ALA A 2 30.06 -6.18 11.11
C ALA A 2 28.89 -5.31 10.61
N GLU A 3 29.20 -4.09 10.16
CA GLU A 3 28.23 -3.17 9.59
C GLU A 3 27.70 -3.76 8.28
N MET A 4 26.42 -4.12 8.26
CA MET A 4 25.83 -4.80 7.10
C MET A 4 25.53 -3.77 6.02
N GLN A 5 26.27 -3.83 4.90
CA GLN A 5 26.02 -2.99 3.75
C GLN A 5 24.68 -3.37 3.10
N HIS A 6 23.66 -2.53 3.28
CA HIS A 6 22.29 -2.82 2.80
C HIS A 6 22.11 -2.66 1.28
N VAL A 7 23.03 -1.98 0.62
CA VAL A 7 22.98 -1.64 -0.80
C VAL A 7 24.31 -1.99 -1.46
N VAL A 8 24.26 -2.80 -2.50
CA VAL A 8 25.43 -3.30 -3.23
C VAL A 8 25.40 -2.80 -4.67
N LYS A 9 26.56 -2.38 -5.18
CA LYS A 9 26.72 -2.05 -6.59
C LYS A 9 26.71 -3.35 -7.39
N VAL A 10 25.82 -3.44 -8.38
CA VAL A 10 25.66 -4.62 -9.24
C VAL A 10 26.06 -4.36 -10.69
N GLU A 11 26.21 -3.08 -11.06
CA GLU A 11 26.64 -2.68 -12.39
C GLU A 11 27.47 -1.39 -12.28
N GLU A 12 28.55 -1.31 -13.03
CA GLU A 12 29.32 -0.07 -13.17
C GLU A 12 28.54 0.96 -14.01
N GLY A 13 28.83 2.23 -13.76
CA GLY A 13 28.35 3.30 -14.62
C GLY A 13 28.91 3.19 -16.03
N ARG A 14 28.22 3.79 -17.00
CA ARG A 14 28.62 3.81 -18.41
C ARG A 14 28.77 5.26 -18.89
N PRO A 15 29.85 5.58 -19.62
CA PRO A 15 30.00 6.91 -20.21
C PRO A 15 28.93 7.16 -21.29
N ALA A 16 28.77 8.42 -21.70
CA ALA A 16 27.89 8.77 -22.81
C ALA A 16 28.40 8.12 -24.12
N ALA A 17 27.48 7.55 -24.90
CA ALA A 17 27.77 6.90 -26.18
C ALA A 17 26.52 6.91 -27.09
N ASP A 18 26.72 6.96 -28.42
CA ASP A 18 25.65 6.90 -29.43
C ASP A 18 24.48 7.88 -29.20
N GLY A 19 24.80 9.11 -28.77
CA GLY A 19 23.80 10.15 -28.46
C GLY A 19 23.02 9.91 -27.15
N ARG A 20 23.35 8.89 -26.37
CA ARG A 20 22.78 8.63 -25.04
C ARG A 20 23.64 9.26 -23.94
N PRO A 21 23.03 9.83 -22.89
CA PRO A 21 23.77 10.40 -21.76
C PRO A 21 24.51 9.30 -20.98
N SER A 22 25.50 9.72 -20.18
CA SER A 22 26.14 8.81 -19.23
C SER A 22 25.14 8.31 -18.18
N VAL A 23 25.35 7.08 -17.72
CA VAL A 23 24.51 6.42 -16.71
C VAL A 23 25.37 6.11 -15.49
N GLY A 24 24.88 6.44 -14.30
CA GLY A 24 25.53 6.09 -13.05
C GLY A 24 25.51 4.57 -12.78
N PRO A 25 26.27 4.09 -11.79
CA PRO A 25 26.25 2.68 -11.41
C PRO A 25 24.88 2.22 -10.90
N THR A 26 24.53 0.97 -11.17
CA THR A 26 23.30 0.35 -10.68
C THR A 26 23.54 -0.24 -9.29
N TYR A 27 22.66 0.09 -8.35
CA TYR A 27 22.68 -0.46 -7.00
C TYR A 27 21.43 -1.29 -6.73
N ARG A 28 21.57 -2.33 -5.90
CA ARG A 28 20.47 -3.18 -5.43
C ARG A 28 20.56 -3.40 -3.93
N SER A 29 19.45 -3.82 -3.33
CA SER A 29 19.46 -4.34 -1.97
C SER A 29 20.43 -5.53 -1.90
N ALA A 30 21.18 -5.63 -0.80
CA ALA A 30 22.03 -6.79 -0.53
C ALA A 30 21.25 -8.12 -0.52
N PHE A 31 19.94 -8.07 -0.21
CA PHE A 31 19.05 -9.24 -0.24
C PHE A 31 18.60 -9.65 -1.65
N ALA A 32 18.86 -8.81 -2.66
CA ALA A 32 18.44 -9.02 -4.06
C ALA A 32 19.61 -8.77 -5.03
N ARG A 33 20.84 -9.05 -4.59
CA ARG A 33 22.06 -8.84 -5.38
C ARG A 33 21.95 -9.51 -6.75
N ASP A 34 21.61 -10.80 -6.75
CA ASP A 34 21.61 -11.65 -7.94
C ASP A 34 20.24 -11.70 -8.64
N GLY A 35 19.33 -10.80 -8.26
CA GLY A 35 17.95 -10.76 -8.75
C GLY A 35 16.95 -10.68 -7.60
N PHE A 36 15.68 -10.48 -7.96
CA PHE A 36 14.60 -10.54 -6.97
C PHE A 36 14.38 -11.98 -6.52
N LEU A 37 14.04 -12.14 -5.25
CA LEU A 37 13.55 -13.41 -4.74
C LEU A 37 12.26 -13.80 -5.47
N ALA A 38 11.96 -15.09 -5.50
CA ALA A 38 10.67 -15.56 -5.96
C ALA A 38 9.55 -14.84 -5.17
N PRO A 39 8.45 -14.46 -5.83
CA PRO A 39 7.28 -13.94 -5.13
C PRO A 39 6.83 -14.89 -4.03
N VAL A 40 6.26 -14.34 -2.97
CA VAL A 40 5.64 -15.16 -1.92
C VAL A 40 4.41 -15.85 -2.51
N ASP A 41 4.24 -17.14 -2.26
CA ASP A 41 3.08 -17.90 -2.74
C ASP A 41 1.76 -17.22 -2.31
N GLY A 42 0.87 -16.99 -3.28
CA GLY A 42 -0.42 -16.34 -3.06
C GLY A 42 -0.38 -14.81 -2.89
N LEU A 43 0.76 -14.18 -3.18
CA LEU A 43 0.94 -12.73 -3.26
C LEU A 43 0.90 -12.27 -4.73
N ASP A 44 -0.30 -12.23 -5.31
CA ASP A 44 -0.51 -11.95 -6.73
C ASP A 44 -0.99 -10.50 -6.99
N SER A 45 -1.39 -9.80 -5.93
CA SER A 45 -1.97 -8.45 -6.01
C SER A 45 -1.66 -7.62 -4.76
N CYS A 46 -1.86 -6.30 -4.85
CA CYS A 46 -1.76 -5.42 -3.69
C CYS A 46 -2.75 -5.78 -2.57
N TYR A 47 -3.92 -6.33 -2.93
CA TYR A 47 -4.89 -6.82 -1.93
C TYR A 47 -4.30 -7.99 -1.13
N ASP A 48 -3.50 -8.84 -1.75
CA ASP A 48 -2.92 -9.99 -1.07
C ASP A 48 -1.92 -9.57 0.00
N ILE A 49 -1.20 -8.45 -0.19
CA ILE A 49 -0.37 -7.86 0.86
C ILE A 49 -1.22 -7.58 2.11
N PHE A 50 -2.36 -6.92 1.93
CA PHE A 50 -3.27 -6.58 3.02
C PHE A 50 -3.91 -7.83 3.64
N ARG A 51 -4.48 -8.73 2.82
CA ARG A 51 -5.13 -9.97 3.27
C ARG A 51 -4.16 -10.87 4.06
N MET A 52 -2.93 -11.06 3.57
CA MET A 52 -1.90 -11.83 4.28
C MET A 52 -1.47 -11.15 5.59
N ALA A 53 -1.40 -9.82 5.64
CA ALA A 53 -1.11 -9.09 6.88
C ALA A 53 -2.22 -9.27 7.91
N VAL A 54 -3.49 -9.28 7.49
CA VAL A 54 -4.65 -9.55 8.36
C VAL A 54 -4.59 -10.97 8.93
N GLU A 55 -4.28 -11.96 8.10
CA GLU A 55 -4.14 -13.36 8.51
C GLU A 55 -3.01 -13.54 9.53
N LYS A 56 -1.87 -12.88 9.29
CA LYS A 56 -0.66 -13.04 10.12
C LYS A 56 -0.68 -12.21 11.40
N TYR A 57 -1.29 -11.02 11.38
CA TYR A 57 -1.24 -10.04 12.46
C TYR A 57 -2.61 -9.44 12.82
N PRO A 58 -3.66 -10.25 13.02
CA PRO A 58 -5.04 -9.76 13.10
C PRO A 58 -5.27 -8.74 14.22
N ASN A 59 -4.57 -8.89 15.35
CA ASN A 59 -4.75 -8.07 16.54
C ASN A 59 -3.76 -6.88 16.62
N ASN A 60 -2.86 -6.73 15.65
CA ASN A 60 -1.93 -5.61 15.64
C ASN A 60 -2.66 -4.31 15.24
N ARG A 61 -2.20 -3.18 15.79
CA ARG A 61 -2.70 -1.84 15.42
C ARG A 61 -2.38 -1.56 13.96
N MET A 62 -3.38 -1.19 13.17
CA MET A 62 -3.25 -0.86 11.75
C MET A 62 -3.50 0.63 11.50
N LEU A 63 -4.70 1.12 11.80
CA LEU A 63 -5.11 2.49 11.53
C LEU A 63 -5.42 3.22 12.83
N GLY A 64 -4.74 4.36 13.04
CA GLY A 64 -4.94 5.22 14.20
C GLY A 64 -5.66 6.50 13.80
N HIS A 65 -6.57 6.96 14.65
CA HIS A 65 -7.19 8.28 14.51
C HIS A 65 -7.22 9.02 15.84
N ARG A 66 -7.29 10.35 15.79
CA ARG A 66 -7.40 11.19 16.99
C ARG A 66 -8.74 11.90 16.94
N ALA A 67 -9.52 11.80 18.02
CA ALA A 67 -10.67 12.66 18.19
C ALA A 67 -10.19 14.09 18.44
N ILE A 68 -10.82 15.06 17.77
CA ILE A 68 -10.64 16.48 18.08
C ILE A 68 -11.79 16.88 18.99
N VAL A 69 -11.47 17.27 20.22
CA VAL A 69 -12.43 17.78 21.21
C VAL A 69 -11.98 19.18 21.59
N ASP A 70 -12.87 20.17 21.45
CA ASP A 70 -12.59 21.59 21.70
C ASP A 70 -11.33 22.10 20.96
N GLY A 71 -11.17 21.70 19.69
CA GLY A 71 -10.03 22.07 18.85
C GLY A 71 -8.70 21.41 19.23
N LYS A 72 -8.68 20.52 20.23
CA LYS A 72 -7.48 19.81 20.67
C LYS A 72 -7.54 18.35 20.27
N ALA A 73 -6.44 17.86 19.72
CA ALA A 73 -6.32 16.47 19.34
C ALA A 73 -6.02 15.59 20.57
N GLY A 74 -6.89 14.61 20.83
CA GLY A 74 -6.73 13.65 21.93
C GLY A 74 -5.67 12.58 21.68
N ALA A 75 -5.71 11.49 22.45
CA ALA A 75 -4.89 10.31 22.21
C ALA A 75 -5.32 9.56 20.93
N TYR A 76 -4.41 8.74 20.38
CA TYR A 76 -4.75 7.85 19.27
C TYR A 76 -5.66 6.71 19.75
N VAL A 77 -6.74 6.52 19.02
CA VAL A 77 -7.56 5.31 19.06
C VAL A 77 -7.21 4.49 17.84
N TRP A 78 -6.93 3.20 18.04
CA TRP A 78 -6.44 2.31 17.00
C TRP A 78 -7.49 1.27 16.65
N ARG A 79 -7.60 0.99 15.34
CA ARG A 79 -8.25 -0.21 14.82
C ARG A 79 -7.19 -1.25 14.52
N THR A 80 -7.51 -2.50 14.80
CA THR A 80 -6.70 -3.66 14.46
C THR A 80 -6.83 -4.03 12.98
N TYR A 81 -5.90 -4.82 12.46
CA TYR A 81 -6.01 -5.37 11.09
C TYR A 81 -7.33 -6.11 10.87
N LYS A 82 -7.78 -6.92 11.85
CA LYS A 82 -9.03 -7.67 11.75
C LYS A 82 -10.24 -6.76 11.66
N GLU A 83 -10.30 -5.72 12.48
CA GLU A 83 -11.41 -4.76 12.46
C GLU A 83 -11.46 -4.00 11.13
N VAL A 84 -10.30 -3.57 10.62
CA VAL A 84 -10.20 -2.90 9.31
C VAL A 84 -10.67 -3.83 8.19
N PHE A 85 -10.22 -5.08 8.20
CA PHE A 85 -10.64 -6.10 7.21
C PHE A 85 -12.16 -6.33 7.22
N ASP A 86 -12.76 -6.45 8.39
CA ASP A 86 -14.21 -6.67 8.52
C ASP A 86 -15.02 -5.49 7.96
N ILE A 87 -14.52 -4.27 8.14
CA ILE A 87 -15.16 -3.06 7.59
C ILE A 87 -14.93 -2.98 6.08
N ALA A 88 -13.71 -3.23 5.60
CA ALA A 88 -13.39 -3.24 4.18
C ALA A 88 -14.27 -4.24 3.41
N ASN A 89 -14.50 -5.43 3.96
CA ASN A 89 -15.41 -6.42 3.35
C ASN A 89 -16.86 -5.92 3.29
N LYS A 90 -17.35 -5.25 4.33
CA LYS A 90 -18.71 -4.66 4.33
C LYS A 90 -18.84 -3.56 3.28
N ILE A 91 -17.86 -2.66 3.21
CA ILE A 91 -17.82 -1.59 2.20
C ILE A 91 -17.73 -2.20 0.80
N GLY A 92 -16.87 -3.18 0.59
CA GLY A 92 -16.70 -3.87 -0.68
C GLY A 92 -17.99 -4.52 -1.19
N ASN A 93 -18.72 -5.21 -0.31
CA ASN A 93 -20.04 -5.75 -0.61
C ASN A 93 -21.06 -4.66 -0.98
N SER A 94 -21.01 -3.50 -0.32
CA SER A 94 -21.86 -2.36 -0.68
C SER A 94 -21.47 -1.72 -2.01
N ILE A 95 -20.18 -1.65 -2.34
CA ILE A 95 -19.70 -1.19 -3.64
C ILE A 95 -20.25 -2.11 -4.74
N ARG A 96 -20.23 -3.43 -4.50
CA ARG A 96 -20.81 -4.42 -5.42
C ARG A 96 -22.31 -4.28 -5.58
N SER A 97 -23.06 -4.02 -4.50
CA SER A 97 -24.51 -3.83 -4.57
C SER A 97 -24.91 -2.57 -5.34
N CYS A 98 -24.03 -1.56 -5.41
CA CYS A 98 -24.19 -0.39 -6.27
C CYS A 98 -23.87 -0.66 -7.76
N GLY A 99 -23.53 -1.89 -8.13
CA GLY A 99 -23.27 -2.28 -9.53
C GLY A 99 -21.82 -2.15 -9.99
N LEU A 100 -20.88 -1.78 -9.11
CA LEU A 100 -19.47 -1.70 -9.47
C LEU A 100 -18.85 -3.11 -9.55
N THR A 101 -18.20 -3.39 -10.68
CA THR A 101 -17.58 -4.68 -10.99
C THR A 101 -16.06 -4.55 -11.15
N LYS A 102 -15.36 -5.68 -11.35
CA LYS A 102 -13.91 -5.66 -11.60
C LYS A 102 -13.60 -4.76 -12.81
N GLY A 103 -12.65 -3.84 -12.66
CA GLY A 103 -12.30 -2.84 -13.67
C GLY A 103 -13.15 -1.57 -13.64
N SER A 104 -14.19 -1.50 -12.81
CA SER A 104 -14.92 -0.26 -12.55
C SER A 104 -14.02 0.75 -11.83
N ARG A 105 -14.41 2.04 -11.84
CA ARG A 105 -13.70 3.13 -11.16
C ARG A 105 -14.54 3.62 -9.99
N CYS A 106 -13.92 3.79 -8.82
CA CYS A 106 -14.54 4.38 -7.64
C CYS A 106 -13.75 5.62 -7.23
N GLY A 107 -14.36 6.79 -7.37
CA GLY A 107 -13.78 8.04 -6.90
C GLY A 107 -13.92 8.16 -5.39
N ILE A 108 -12.82 8.36 -4.68
CA ILE A 108 -12.83 8.60 -3.24
C ILE A 108 -12.37 10.04 -2.98
N TYR A 109 -13.32 10.86 -2.55
CA TYR A 109 -13.11 12.26 -2.25
C TYR A 109 -13.10 12.48 -0.74
N GLY A 110 -12.01 13.05 -0.23
CA GLY A 110 -11.86 13.35 1.19
C GLY A 110 -10.40 13.48 1.61
N ALA A 111 -10.19 13.99 2.82
CA ALA A 111 -8.88 14.05 3.43
C ALA A 111 -8.31 12.65 3.70
N ASN A 112 -6.99 12.56 3.89
CA ASN A 112 -6.36 11.32 4.36
C ASN A 112 -6.91 10.94 5.74
N SER A 113 -7.65 9.84 5.80
CA SER A 113 -8.29 9.31 7.01
C SER A 113 -8.30 7.79 7.03
N PRO A 114 -8.58 7.15 8.19
CA PRO A 114 -8.79 5.72 8.25
C PRO A 114 -9.87 5.24 7.27
N GLU A 115 -10.99 5.96 7.17
CA GLU A 115 -12.11 5.61 6.29
C GLU A 115 -11.69 5.60 4.82
N TRP A 116 -10.83 6.55 4.43
CA TRP A 116 -10.27 6.61 3.09
C TRP A 116 -9.45 5.36 2.77
N ILE A 117 -8.53 4.97 3.67
CA ILE A 117 -7.70 3.76 3.52
C ILE A 117 -8.56 2.49 3.49
N ILE A 118 -9.55 2.36 4.40
CA ILE A 118 -10.43 1.18 4.45
C ILE A 118 -11.23 1.05 3.13
N THR A 119 -11.68 2.17 2.57
CA THR A 119 -12.41 2.19 1.28
C THR A 119 -11.50 1.83 0.11
N MET A 120 -10.24 2.27 0.12
CA MET A 120 -9.23 1.85 -0.85
C MET A 120 -9.00 0.33 -0.78
N GLU A 121 -8.86 -0.25 0.41
CA GLU A 121 -8.71 -1.71 0.56
C GLU A 121 -9.95 -2.48 0.08
N ALA A 122 -11.14 -1.94 0.30
CA ALA A 122 -12.37 -2.49 -0.25
C ALA A 122 -12.37 -2.48 -1.78
N CYS A 123 -11.89 -1.41 -2.41
CA CYS A 123 -11.74 -1.35 -3.87
C CYS A 123 -10.76 -2.41 -4.37
N ASN A 124 -9.60 -2.53 -3.72
CA ASN A 124 -8.56 -3.52 -4.04
C ASN A 124 -9.12 -4.95 -3.98
N ALA A 125 -9.88 -5.28 -2.92
CA ALA A 125 -10.48 -6.60 -2.70
C ALA A 125 -11.43 -7.04 -3.83
N HIS A 126 -12.09 -6.08 -4.49
CA HIS A 126 -13.04 -6.36 -5.57
C HIS A 126 -12.50 -6.05 -6.98
N GLY A 127 -11.22 -5.71 -7.09
CA GLY A 127 -10.58 -5.33 -8.36
C GLY A 127 -11.18 -4.07 -8.97
N VAL A 128 -11.66 -3.14 -8.14
CA VAL A 128 -12.17 -1.82 -8.54
C VAL A 128 -11.01 -0.83 -8.46
N TYR A 129 -10.85 0.00 -9.49
CA TYR A 129 -9.84 1.05 -9.50
C TYR A 129 -10.22 2.18 -8.54
N CYS A 130 -9.47 2.31 -7.44
CA CYS A 130 -9.53 3.45 -6.53
C CYS A 130 -8.98 4.69 -7.25
N VAL A 131 -9.80 5.75 -7.35
CA VAL A 131 -9.43 7.04 -7.94
C VAL A 131 -9.42 8.10 -6.84
N PRO A 132 -8.26 8.50 -6.31
CA PRO A 132 -8.18 9.57 -5.32
C PRO A 132 -8.63 10.90 -5.93
N LEU A 133 -9.52 11.61 -5.24
CA LEU A 133 -9.96 12.95 -5.61
C LEU A 133 -9.60 13.94 -4.49
N TYR A 134 -8.89 15.01 -4.83
CA TYR A 134 -8.46 16.06 -3.91
C TYR A 134 -8.96 17.42 -4.37
N ASP A 135 -9.22 18.31 -3.42
CA ASP A 135 -9.75 19.67 -3.64
C ASP A 135 -8.78 20.55 -4.43
N THR A 136 -7.49 20.21 -4.41
CA THR A 136 -6.41 20.99 -5.02
C THR A 136 -5.64 20.14 -6.02
N LEU A 137 -5.61 20.60 -7.28
CA LEU A 137 -4.72 20.14 -8.35
C LEU A 137 -3.66 21.21 -8.62
#